data_AF-T0Z561-F1
#
_entry.id   AF-T0Z561-F1
#
_cell.length_a   1.000
_cell.length_b   1.000
_cell.length_c   1.000
_cell.angle_alpha   90.00
_cell.angle_beta   90.00
_cell.angle_gamma   90.00
#
_symmetry.space_group_name_H-M   'P 1'
#
loop_
_entity.id
_entity.type
_entity.pdbx_description
1 polymer ?
#
loop_
_entity_poly.entity_id
_entity_poly.type
_entity_poly.pdbx_seq_one_letter_code
_entity_poly.pdbx_strand_id
1 'polypeptide(L)'
;MFAGEYAPDTATLIDKRIPPVPAAPGVANPAHLPTGTSAAIRTVIALIRQVAVHDSTVLILGESGTGKEVAARAVHELSPRRNRPFVAVNCGAIPAELLESELFGHEKGAFTGAIAARKGRFEIAEGGTLFLDEIGDMSPPMQVKLLRVLQERVFERVGNHAPLRCDVRIVAATHRNLEESIRCGTFREDLFHRLNVFPIEMPALRERREDLPAWCASSPHGT
;
A
#
# COMPACT_ATOMS: atom_id res chain seq x y z
N MET A 1 -50.41 -14.60 5.01
CA MET A 1 -50.39 -15.81 4.17
C MET A 1 -49.35 -15.55 3.09
N PHE A 2 -48.17 -16.22 3.22
CA PHE A 2 -47.14 -16.60 2.23
C PHE A 2 -46.81 -15.67 1.05
N ALA A 3 -45.58 -15.48 0.56
CA ALA A 3 -44.20 -15.95 0.77
C ALA A 3 -43.34 -14.96 -0.07
N GLY A 4 -42.07 -14.66 0.20
CA GLY A 4 -40.92 -15.55 0.06
C GLY A 4 -39.97 -15.01 -1.02
N GLU A 5 -38.70 -14.81 -0.63
CA GLU A 5 -37.47 -14.94 -1.43
C GLU A 5 -37.23 -14.04 -2.66
N TYR A 6 -36.18 -13.21 -2.61
CA TYR A 6 -34.84 -13.52 -3.17
C TYR A 6 -33.97 -12.25 -3.11
N ALA A 7 -33.26 -12.04 -2.01
CA ALA A 7 -32.13 -11.11 -2.00
C ALA A 7 -30.91 -11.92 -2.47
N PRO A 8 -30.18 -11.51 -3.53
CA PRO A 8 -28.98 -12.23 -3.90
C PRO A 8 -27.92 -12.00 -2.81
N ASP A 9 -27.54 -13.09 -2.14
CA ASP A 9 -26.36 -13.18 -1.29
C ASP A 9 -25.13 -12.70 -2.07
N THR A 10 -24.62 -11.52 -1.71
CA THR A 10 -23.39 -10.94 -2.26
C THR A 10 -22.12 -11.66 -1.79
N ALA A 11 -22.25 -12.78 -1.09
CA ALA A 11 -21.16 -13.64 -0.62
C ALA A 11 -20.48 -14.48 -1.73
N THR A 12 -20.76 -14.23 -3.01
CA THR A 12 -20.34 -15.14 -4.11
C THR A 12 -19.58 -14.46 -5.25
N LEU A 13 -18.78 -13.42 -4.97
CA LEU A 13 -17.85 -12.84 -5.97
C LEU A 13 -16.36 -12.94 -5.61
N ILE A 14 -16.02 -13.67 -4.54
CA ILE A 14 -14.68 -14.21 -4.31
C ILE A 14 -14.51 -15.53 -5.06
N ASP A 15 -14.49 -15.48 -6.40
CA ASP A 15 -13.94 -16.57 -7.20
C ASP A 15 -12.82 -16.07 -8.11
N LYS A 16 -11.62 -16.58 -7.81
CA LYS A 16 -10.47 -16.80 -8.69
C LYS A 16 -9.95 -15.59 -9.48
N ARG A 17 -8.87 -15.02 -8.93
CA ARG A 17 -7.62 -14.81 -9.69
C ARG A 17 -6.41 -14.63 -8.79
N ILE A 18 -6.23 -15.49 -7.78
CA ILE A 18 -4.88 -15.76 -7.28
C ILE A 18 -4.25 -16.70 -8.32
N PRO A 19 -3.34 -16.24 -9.19
CA PRO A 19 -2.63 -17.14 -10.10
C PRO A 19 -1.92 -18.24 -9.28
N PRO A 20 -1.90 -19.50 -9.77
CA PRO A 20 -1.21 -20.57 -9.07
C PRO A 20 0.26 -20.18 -8.90
N VAL A 21 0.75 -20.26 -7.66
CA VAL A 21 2.12 -19.90 -7.28
C VAL A 21 3.11 -20.83 -8.00
N PRO A 22 3.92 -20.33 -8.96
CA PRO A 22 5.01 -21.13 -9.50
C PRO A 22 6.19 -21.14 -8.52
N ALA A 23 6.86 -22.28 -8.38
CA ALA A 23 8.11 -22.38 -7.63
C ALA A 23 9.21 -21.56 -8.33
N ALA A 24 9.52 -20.37 -7.82
CA ALA A 24 10.55 -19.50 -8.39
C ALA A 24 11.97 -19.98 -7.99
N PRO A 25 12.93 -20.03 -8.93
CA PRO A 25 14.29 -20.50 -8.66
C PRO A 25 15.17 -19.40 -8.02
N GLY A 26 16.00 -19.79 -7.06
CA GLY A 26 17.38 -19.30 -6.84
C GLY A 26 17.70 -17.79 -6.82
N VAL A 27 16.81 -16.89 -6.42
CA VAL A 27 17.16 -15.47 -6.23
C VAL A 27 17.70 -15.25 -4.81
N ALA A 28 18.84 -14.54 -4.70
CA ALA A 28 19.46 -14.14 -3.45
C ALA A 28 18.41 -13.60 -2.46
N ASN A 29 18.45 -14.08 -1.22
CA ASN A 29 17.44 -13.74 -0.21
C ASN A 29 17.56 -12.24 0.12
N PRO A 30 16.58 -11.38 -0.20
CA PRO A 30 16.61 -9.98 0.19
C PRO A 30 16.68 -9.86 1.71
N ALA A 31 17.32 -8.78 2.18
CA ALA A 31 17.58 -8.56 3.60
C ALA A 31 16.28 -8.39 4.42
N HIS A 32 15.15 -8.09 3.76
CA HIS A 32 13.89 -7.69 4.40
C HIS A 32 12.69 -8.52 3.95
N LEU A 33 12.81 -9.85 3.85
CA LEU A 33 11.64 -10.71 3.75
C LEU A 33 10.89 -10.79 5.09
N PRO A 34 9.55 -10.95 5.08
CA PRO A 34 8.82 -11.33 6.28
C PRO A 34 9.45 -12.58 6.90
N THR A 35 9.89 -12.48 8.16
CA THR A 35 10.55 -13.57 8.89
C THR A 35 9.51 -14.58 9.36
N GLY A 36 9.80 -15.87 9.17
CA GLY A 36 8.92 -16.97 9.59
C GLY A 36 9.11 -18.22 8.76
N THR A 37 8.69 -19.36 9.31
CA THR A 37 8.70 -20.67 8.66
C THR A 37 7.30 -21.24 8.46
N SER A 38 6.25 -20.51 8.84
CA SER A 38 4.87 -20.92 8.61
C SER A 38 4.55 -21.11 7.12
N ALA A 39 3.54 -21.92 6.80
CA ALA A 39 3.07 -22.04 5.41
C ALA A 39 2.49 -20.72 4.88
N ALA A 40 1.82 -19.95 5.75
CA ALA A 40 1.21 -18.67 5.40
C ALA A 40 2.26 -17.58 5.08
N ILE A 41 3.27 -17.43 5.95
CA ILE A 41 4.69 -17.32 5.59
C ILE A 41 5.06 -17.34 4.09
N ARG A 42 5.33 -18.56 3.67
CA ARG A 42 5.84 -18.93 2.35
C ARG A 42 4.92 -18.50 1.22
N THR A 43 3.60 -18.58 1.41
CA THR A 43 2.63 -18.10 0.41
C THR A 43 2.79 -16.61 0.16
N VAL A 44 2.86 -15.79 1.22
CA VAL A 44 3.09 -14.34 1.10
C VAL A 44 4.41 -14.06 0.37
N ILE A 45 5.50 -14.74 0.74
CA ILE A 45 6.80 -14.58 0.09
C ILE A 45 6.71 -14.90 -1.41
N ALA A 46 5.98 -15.95 -1.78
CA ALA A 46 5.85 -16.34 -3.17
C ALA A 46 5.00 -15.33 -3.97
N LEU A 47 3.93 -14.80 -3.39
CA LEU A 47 3.15 -13.71 -3.97
C LEU A 47 3.98 -12.44 -4.16
N ILE A 48 4.80 -12.08 -3.16
CA ILE A 48 5.74 -10.95 -3.25
C ILE A 48 6.70 -11.14 -4.43
N ARG A 49 7.33 -12.32 -4.55
CA ARG A 49 8.25 -12.63 -5.66
C ARG A 49 7.56 -12.52 -7.01
N GLN A 50 6.32 -12.99 -7.09
CA GLN A 50 5.54 -12.93 -8.32
C GLN A 50 5.20 -11.51 -8.74
N VAL A 51 4.77 -10.65 -7.81
CA VAL A 51 4.38 -9.27 -8.15
C VAL A 51 5.58 -8.34 -8.29
N ALA A 52 6.71 -8.63 -7.66
CA ALA A 52 7.87 -7.76 -7.65
C ALA A 52 8.42 -7.46 -9.07
N VAL A 53 8.35 -8.44 -9.99
CA VAL A 53 8.82 -8.29 -11.37
C VAL A 53 7.94 -7.40 -12.24
N HIS A 54 6.72 -7.08 -11.80
CA HIS A 54 5.76 -6.25 -12.52
C HIS A 54 5.67 -4.84 -11.91
N ASP A 55 5.33 -3.83 -12.70
CA ASP A 55 5.11 -2.45 -12.24
C ASP A 55 3.68 -2.19 -11.73
N SER A 56 2.91 -3.24 -11.50
CA SER A 56 1.54 -3.16 -11.00
C SER A 56 1.48 -2.62 -9.56
N THR A 57 0.37 -1.94 -9.26
CA THR A 57 0.04 -1.53 -7.89
C THR A 57 -0.20 -2.75 -7.01
N VAL A 58 0.34 -2.71 -5.79
CA VAL A 58 0.19 -3.79 -4.80
C VAL A 58 -0.57 -3.23 -3.60
N LEU A 59 -1.60 -3.96 -3.14
CA LEU A 59 -2.35 -3.63 -1.95
C LEU A 59 -2.08 -4.67 -0.87
N ILE A 60 -1.46 -4.24 0.24
CA ILE A 60 -1.11 -5.10 1.37
C ILE A 60 -2.17 -4.94 2.46
N LEU A 61 -2.94 -5.98 2.70
CA LEU A 61 -3.98 -6.02 3.72
C LEU A 61 -3.45 -6.74 4.95
N GLY A 62 -3.83 -6.29 6.15
CA GLY A 62 -3.53 -7.02 7.38
C GLY A 62 -3.49 -6.13 8.60
N GLU A 63 -3.55 -6.74 9.77
CA GLU A 63 -3.62 -6.03 11.05
C GLU A 63 -2.38 -5.13 11.27
N SER A 64 -2.54 -4.10 12.09
CA SER A 64 -1.40 -3.26 12.51
C SER A 64 -0.34 -4.11 13.22
N GLY A 65 0.94 -3.88 12.90
CA GLY A 65 2.04 -4.66 13.46
C GLY A 65 2.32 -6.01 12.79
N THR A 66 1.62 -6.40 11.71
CA THR A 66 1.89 -7.67 10.98
C THR A 66 3.09 -7.63 10.03
N GLY A 67 3.85 -6.53 10.01
CA GLY A 67 5.03 -6.37 9.14
C GLY A 67 4.71 -5.96 7.70
N LYS A 68 3.63 -5.21 7.47
CA LYS A 68 3.24 -4.69 6.14
C LYS A 68 4.36 -3.89 5.47
N GLU A 69 5.10 -3.08 6.23
CA GLU A 69 6.26 -2.34 5.73
C GLU A 69 7.38 -3.27 5.23
N VAL A 70 7.65 -4.37 5.95
CA VAL A 70 8.64 -5.37 5.55
C VAL A 70 8.23 -6.02 4.23
N ALA A 71 6.96 -6.38 4.09
CA ALA A 71 6.42 -6.90 2.83
C ALA A 71 6.55 -5.88 1.69
N ALA A 72 6.24 -4.60 1.91
CA ALA A 72 6.38 -3.54 0.92
C ALA A 72 7.84 -3.33 0.48
N ARG A 73 8.78 -3.36 1.43
CA ARG A 73 10.22 -3.29 1.15
C ARG A 73 10.69 -4.50 0.34
N ALA A 74 10.24 -5.70 0.69
CA ALA A 74 10.55 -6.91 -0.07
C ALA A 74 10.06 -6.82 -1.53
N VAL A 75 8.85 -6.29 -1.76
CA VAL A 75 8.32 -6.04 -3.12
C VAL A 75 9.26 -5.10 -3.89
N HIS A 76 9.73 -4.03 -3.27
CA HIS A 76 10.64 -3.08 -3.89
C HIS A 76 12.03 -3.68 -4.17
N GLU A 77 12.64 -4.36 -3.20
CA GLU A 77 13.98 -4.96 -3.32
C GLU A 77 14.05 -6.05 -4.39
N LEU A 78 12.96 -6.78 -4.60
CA LEU A 78 12.84 -7.81 -5.63
C LEU A 78 12.43 -7.24 -7.00
N SER A 79 12.15 -5.94 -7.09
CA SER A 79 11.72 -5.30 -8.33
C SER A 79 12.87 -4.84 -9.21
N PRO A 80 12.61 -4.55 -10.51
CA PRO A 80 13.57 -3.86 -11.37
C PRO A 80 14.00 -2.48 -10.82
N ARG A 81 13.18 -1.87 -9.94
CA ARG A 81 13.40 -0.56 -9.33
C ARG A 81 14.17 -0.63 -8.00
N ARG A 82 14.73 -1.77 -7.61
CA ARG A 82 15.46 -1.95 -6.33
C ARG A 82 16.61 -0.97 -6.04
N ASN A 83 17.22 -0.41 -7.09
CA ASN A 83 18.30 0.58 -6.97
C ASN A 83 17.80 2.03 -6.96
N ARG A 84 16.47 2.22 -6.96
CA ARG A 84 15.79 3.52 -7.01
C ARG A 84 15.23 3.85 -5.62
N PRO A 85 14.79 5.10 -5.38
CA PRO A 85 14.28 5.48 -4.08
C PRO A 85 13.07 4.64 -3.64
N PHE A 86 13.08 4.20 -2.38
CA PHE A 86 11.90 3.72 -1.68
C PHE A 86 11.47 4.78 -0.67
N VAL A 87 10.29 5.37 -0.89
CA VAL A 87 9.76 6.44 -0.05
C VAL A 87 8.53 5.92 0.67
N ALA A 88 8.54 5.94 1.99
CA ALA A 88 7.39 5.54 2.81
C ALA A 88 6.66 6.76 3.38
N VAL A 89 5.34 6.71 3.40
CA VAL A 89 4.45 7.72 3.98
C VAL A 89 3.34 7.02 4.73
N ASN A 90 3.14 7.37 6.00
CA ASN A 90 2.01 6.89 6.78
C ASN A 90 0.88 7.94 6.74
N CYS A 91 -0.23 7.60 6.10
CA CYS A 91 -1.36 8.49 5.89
C CYS A 91 -2.21 8.69 7.16
N GLY A 92 -2.16 7.77 8.12
CA GLY A 92 -2.88 7.88 9.40
C GLY A 92 -2.16 8.74 10.45
N ALA A 93 -0.84 8.89 10.34
CA ALA A 93 -0.03 9.63 11.32
C ALA A 93 0.04 11.15 11.06
N ILE A 94 -0.27 11.60 9.85
CA ILE A 94 -0.09 13.00 9.42
C ILE A 94 -1.47 13.66 9.23
N PRO A 95 -1.71 14.85 9.81
CA PRO A 95 -2.93 15.61 9.55
C PRO A 95 -3.16 15.85 8.05
N ALA A 96 -4.42 15.81 7.61
CA ALA A 96 -4.77 15.84 6.18
C ALA A 96 -4.15 17.02 5.40
N GLU A 97 -4.12 18.21 6.00
CA GLU A 97 -3.55 19.42 5.38
C GLU A 97 -2.03 19.29 5.16
N LEU A 98 -1.33 18.69 6.12
CA LEU A 98 0.11 18.43 6.02
C LEU A 98 0.41 17.24 5.11
N LEU A 99 -0.48 16.24 5.07
CA LEU A 99 -0.35 15.07 4.20
C LEU A 99 -0.35 15.48 2.73
N GLU A 100 -1.19 16.44 2.34
CA GLU A 100 -1.20 16.98 0.98
C GLU A 100 0.16 17.59 0.61
N SER A 101 0.65 18.48 1.47
CA SER A 101 1.92 19.18 1.30
C SER A 101 3.12 18.21 1.32
N GLU A 102 3.09 17.16 2.14
CA GLU A 102 4.10 16.12 2.13
C GLU A 102 4.05 15.30 0.84
N LEU A 103 2.89 14.80 0.43
CA LEU A 103 2.78 13.94 -0.76
C LEU A 103 3.12 14.68 -2.06
N PHE A 104 2.52 15.86 -2.27
CA PHE A 104 2.63 16.59 -3.54
C PHE A 104 3.64 17.73 -3.52
N GLY A 105 4.10 18.14 -2.35
CA GLY A 105 4.96 19.32 -2.22
C GLY A 105 4.17 20.62 -2.30
N HIS A 106 4.84 21.73 -2.04
CA HIS A 106 4.24 23.06 -2.09
C HIS A 106 5.22 24.08 -2.63
N GLU A 107 4.67 25.13 -3.23
CA GLU A 107 5.44 26.34 -3.56
C GLU A 107 5.51 27.31 -2.37
N LYS A 108 6.50 28.20 -2.43
CA LYS A 108 6.59 29.31 -1.47
C LYS A 108 5.32 30.15 -1.54
N GLY A 109 4.70 30.41 -0.38
CA GLY A 109 3.47 31.19 -0.27
C GLY A 109 2.18 30.42 -0.56
N ALA A 110 2.23 29.10 -0.73
CA ALA A 110 1.03 28.29 -0.97
C ALA A 110 0.01 28.29 0.20
N PHE A 111 0.47 28.46 1.44
CA PHE A 111 -0.36 28.59 2.64
C PHE A 111 0.38 29.40 3.72
N THR A 112 -0.31 29.78 4.80
CA THR A 112 0.28 30.48 5.94
C THR A 112 1.32 29.60 6.64
N GLY A 113 2.61 29.89 6.41
CA GLY A 113 3.74 29.09 6.90
C GLY A 113 4.61 28.47 5.80
N ALA A 114 4.21 28.58 4.53
CA ALA A 114 5.01 28.15 3.37
C ALA A 114 6.16 29.14 3.07
N ILE A 115 7.17 29.18 3.94
CA ILE A 115 8.32 30.12 3.86
C ILE A 115 9.24 29.79 2.66
N ALA A 116 9.30 28.52 2.27
CA ALA A 116 10.09 28.02 1.15
C ALA A 116 9.28 26.97 0.36
N ALA A 117 9.68 26.71 -0.88
CA ALA A 117 9.13 25.60 -1.65
C ALA A 117 9.73 24.27 -1.16
N ARG A 118 8.92 23.21 -1.15
CA ARG A 118 9.34 21.86 -0.74
C ARG A 118 8.86 20.82 -1.73
N LYS A 119 9.75 19.92 -2.12
CA LYS A 119 9.42 18.78 -2.99
C LYS A 119 8.53 17.78 -2.26
N GLY A 120 7.55 17.25 -2.97
CA GLY A 120 6.67 16.20 -2.47
C GLY A 120 7.32 14.82 -2.46
N ARG A 121 6.67 13.87 -1.78
CA ARG A 121 7.08 12.46 -1.75
C ARG A 121 6.97 11.81 -3.12
N PHE A 122 6.02 12.21 -3.96
CA PHE A 122 5.96 11.77 -5.37
C PHE A 122 7.21 12.16 -6.16
N GLU A 123 7.71 13.39 -5.98
CA GLU A 123 8.95 13.84 -6.63
C GLU A 123 10.18 13.10 -6.11
N ILE A 124 10.25 12.86 -4.80
CA ILE A 124 11.37 12.16 -4.18
C ILE A 124 11.40 10.68 -4.61
N ALA A 125 10.22 10.09 -4.84
CA ALA A 125 10.06 8.70 -5.24
C ALA A 125 10.22 8.48 -6.76
N GLU A 126 10.58 9.51 -7.53
CA GLU A 126 10.63 9.47 -8.99
C GLU A 126 11.53 8.33 -9.51
N GLY A 127 10.99 7.52 -10.43
CA GLY A 127 11.61 6.30 -10.96
C GLY A 127 11.68 5.14 -9.95
N GLY A 128 11.19 5.32 -8.73
CA GLY A 128 11.26 4.38 -7.61
C GLY A 128 9.91 3.83 -7.18
N THR A 129 9.73 3.69 -5.87
CA THR A 129 8.50 3.15 -5.26
C THR A 129 8.05 4.04 -4.11
N LEU A 130 6.76 4.37 -4.10
CA LEU A 130 6.09 5.06 -3.01
C LEU A 130 5.23 4.06 -2.25
N PHE A 131 5.54 3.89 -0.97
CA PHE A 131 4.78 3.10 -0.03
C PHE A 131 3.81 4.00 0.75
N LEU A 132 2.52 3.73 0.63
CA LEU A 132 1.43 4.43 1.30
C LEU A 132 0.87 3.52 2.38
N ASP A 133 1.30 3.74 3.62
CA ASP A 133 0.79 3.01 4.78
C ASP A 133 -0.47 3.67 5.31
N GLU A 134 -1.38 2.85 5.83
CA GLU A 134 -2.70 3.26 6.31
C GLU A 134 -3.51 4.08 5.30
N ILE A 135 -3.57 3.61 4.05
CA ILE A 135 -4.30 4.29 2.98
C ILE A 135 -5.79 4.48 3.28
N GLY A 136 -6.38 3.60 4.11
CA GLY A 136 -7.77 3.70 4.55
C GLY A 136 -8.07 4.89 5.47
N ASP A 137 -7.05 5.53 6.04
CA ASP A 137 -7.17 6.74 6.87
C ASP A 137 -7.10 8.04 6.05
N MET A 138 -6.90 7.94 4.73
CA MET A 138 -6.78 9.10 3.86
C MET A 138 -8.11 9.85 3.72
N SER A 139 -8.06 11.19 3.83
CA SER A 139 -9.25 12.03 3.67
C SER A 139 -9.84 11.95 2.24
N PRO A 140 -11.16 12.11 2.06
CA PRO A 140 -11.79 12.03 0.73
C PRO A 140 -11.18 12.97 -0.33
N PRO A 141 -10.79 14.23 -0.03
CA PRO A 141 -10.12 15.09 -1.00
C PRO A 141 -8.77 14.52 -1.47
N MET A 142 -8.02 13.89 -0.56
CA MET A 142 -6.73 13.27 -0.87
C MET A 142 -6.91 12.01 -1.73
N GLN A 143 -7.98 11.24 -1.49
CA GLN A 143 -8.33 10.09 -2.34
C GLN A 143 -8.56 10.51 -3.80
N VAL A 144 -9.23 11.63 -4.04
CA VAL A 144 -9.45 12.18 -5.40
C VAL A 144 -8.13 12.59 -6.06
N LYS A 145 -7.23 13.26 -5.33
CA LYS A 145 -5.92 13.65 -5.86
C LYS A 145 -5.07 12.43 -6.19
N LEU A 146 -4.99 11.45 -5.29
CA LEU A 146 -4.26 10.21 -5.52
C LEU A 146 -4.82 9.44 -6.73
N LEU A 147 -6.15 9.37 -6.85
CA LEU A 147 -6.82 8.77 -7.99
C LEU A 147 -6.37 9.39 -9.32
N ARG A 148 -6.29 10.73 -9.37
CA ARG A 148 -5.80 11.46 -10.55
C ARG A 148 -4.34 11.12 -10.87
N VAL A 149 -3.47 11.01 -9.86
CA VAL A 149 -2.07 10.59 -10.06
C VAL A 149 -1.97 9.18 -10.61
N LEU A 150 -2.76 8.24 -10.09
CA LEU A 150 -2.80 6.86 -10.58
C LEU A 150 -3.31 6.76 -12.02
N GLN A 151 -4.20 7.68 -12.42
CA GLN A 151 -4.78 7.77 -13.76
C GLN A 151 -3.84 8.41 -14.78
N GLU A 152 -3.45 9.64 -14.49
CA GLU A 152 -2.81 10.54 -15.44
C GLU A 152 -1.29 10.46 -15.36
N ARG A 153 -0.73 9.84 -14.30
CA ARG A 153 0.70 9.87 -13.97
C ARG A 153 1.24 11.29 -13.86
N VAL A 154 0.37 12.20 -13.40
CA VAL A 154 0.63 13.63 -13.24
C VAL A 154 0.06 14.09 -11.90
N PHE A 155 0.76 15.01 -11.25
CA PHE A 155 0.29 15.69 -10.05
C PHE A 155 0.65 17.19 -10.10
N GLU A 156 0.07 17.98 -9.22
CA GLU A 156 0.29 19.42 -9.10
C GLU A 156 0.79 19.71 -7.68
N ARG A 157 1.66 20.70 -7.51
CA ARG A 157 2.10 21.16 -6.19
C ARG A 157 1.02 22.01 -5.54
N VAL A 158 0.97 22.03 -4.21
CA VAL A 158 0.08 22.97 -3.50
C VAL A 158 0.48 24.40 -3.85
N GLY A 159 -0.47 25.20 -4.32
CA GLY A 159 -0.26 26.59 -4.76
C GLY A 159 0.31 26.74 -6.18
N ASN A 160 0.48 25.66 -6.94
CA ASN A 160 0.95 25.72 -8.32
C ASN A 160 0.26 24.68 -9.21
N HIS A 161 -0.46 25.17 -10.22
CA HIS A 161 -1.23 24.36 -11.15
C HIS A 161 -0.40 23.78 -12.31
N ALA A 162 0.92 23.94 -12.29
CA ALA A 162 1.79 23.33 -13.28
C ALA A 162 1.80 21.79 -13.11
N PRO A 163 1.37 21.02 -14.13
CA PRO A 163 1.39 19.57 -14.05
C PRO A 163 2.82 19.02 -14.06
N LEU A 164 3.13 18.15 -13.12
CA LEU A 164 4.38 17.42 -13.01
C LEU A 164 4.12 15.94 -13.29
N ARG A 165 4.85 15.37 -14.26
CA ARG A 165 4.80 13.93 -14.52
C ARG A 165 5.54 13.16 -13.43
N CYS A 166 5.02 11.99 -13.07
CA CYS A 166 5.68 11.08 -12.15
C CYS A 166 5.68 9.64 -12.67
N ASP A 167 6.85 9.01 -12.67
CA ASP A 167 6.99 7.56 -12.88
C ASP A 167 7.29 6.86 -11.55
N VAL A 168 6.23 6.61 -10.78
CA VAL A 168 6.33 6.01 -9.44
C VAL A 168 5.50 4.74 -9.37
N ARG A 169 6.10 3.67 -8.87
CA ARG A 169 5.38 2.44 -8.51
C ARG A 169 4.70 2.63 -7.15
N ILE A 170 3.43 2.27 -7.04
CA ILE A 170 2.66 2.41 -5.80
C ILE A 170 2.53 1.06 -5.09
N VAL A 171 2.83 1.06 -3.80
CA VAL A 171 2.51 -0.04 -2.88
C VAL A 171 1.69 0.58 -1.75
N ALA A 172 0.45 0.13 -1.56
CA ALA A 172 -0.43 0.61 -0.52
C ALA A 172 -0.60 -0.45 0.57
N ALA A 173 -0.79 -0.02 1.82
CA ALA A 173 -1.10 -0.89 2.94
C ALA A 173 -2.22 -0.31 3.80
N THR A 174 -3.02 -1.17 4.42
CA THR A 174 -4.00 -0.76 5.43
C THR A 174 -4.41 -1.91 6.34
N HIS A 175 -4.79 -1.58 7.57
CA HIS A 175 -5.49 -2.50 8.48
C HIS A 175 -7.02 -2.40 8.40
N ARG A 176 -7.56 -1.40 7.71
CA ARG A 176 -9.01 -1.16 7.63
C ARG A 176 -9.67 -2.06 6.60
N ASN A 177 -10.93 -2.41 6.84
CA ASN A 177 -11.78 -3.01 5.81
C ASN A 177 -12.22 -1.92 4.82
N LEU A 178 -11.59 -1.91 3.63
CA LEU A 178 -11.89 -0.93 2.59
C LEU A 178 -13.30 -1.13 2.01
N GLU A 179 -13.82 -2.35 1.94
CA GLU A 179 -15.18 -2.62 1.46
C GLU A 179 -16.24 -2.04 2.37
N GLU A 180 -16.05 -2.17 3.69
CA GLU A 180 -16.90 -1.50 4.67
C GLU A 180 -16.77 0.03 4.58
N SER A 181 -15.55 0.53 4.41
CA SER A 181 -15.30 1.98 4.24
C SER A 181 -15.98 2.53 2.97
N ILE A 182 -16.06 1.74 1.90
CA ILE A 182 -16.82 2.09 0.68
C ILE A 182 -18.32 2.14 0.99
N ARG A 183 -18.87 1.13 1.68
CA ARG A 183 -20.29 1.11 2.08
C ARG A 183 -20.65 2.29 2.98
N CYS A 184 -19.73 2.73 3.83
CA CYS A 184 -19.89 3.91 4.69
C CYS A 184 -19.63 5.25 3.98
N GLY A 185 -19.20 5.24 2.72
CA GLY A 185 -18.89 6.46 1.96
C GLY A 185 -17.61 7.18 2.40
N THR A 186 -16.77 6.55 3.23
CA THR A 186 -15.50 7.12 3.72
C THR A 186 -14.32 6.79 2.82
N PHE A 187 -14.46 5.79 1.95
CA PHE A 187 -13.48 5.44 0.93
C PHE A 187 -14.12 5.33 -0.44
N ARG A 188 -13.44 5.82 -1.48
CA ARG A 188 -13.98 5.77 -2.83
C ARG A 188 -13.75 4.42 -3.50
N GLU A 189 -14.80 3.89 -4.10
CA GLU A 189 -14.79 2.63 -4.85
C GLU A 189 -13.84 2.67 -6.06
N ASP A 190 -13.81 3.79 -6.80
CA ASP A 190 -12.94 3.97 -7.96
C ASP A 190 -11.44 3.90 -7.63
N LEU A 191 -11.04 4.45 -6.48
CA LEU A 191 -9.68 4.37 -5.95
C LEU A 191 -9.36 2.93 -5.51
N PHE A 192 -10.29 2.27 -4.82
CA PHE A 192 -10.11 0.88 -4.38
C PHE A 192 -9.79 -0.04 -5.55
N HIS A 193 -10.57 0.01 -6.63
CA HIS A 193 -10.33 -0.86 -7.79
C HIS A 193 -8.96 -0.63 -8.47
N ARG A 194 -8.37 0.56 -8.35
CA ARG A 194 -7.04 0.88 -8.91
C ARG A 194 -5.89 0.47 -8.00
N LEU A 195 -6.14 0.40 -6.70
CA LEU A 195 -5.18 -0.08 -5.72
C LEU A 195 -5.21 -1.61 -5.64
N ASN A 196 -6.40 -2.20 -5.70
CA ASN A 196 -6.64 -3.63 -5.57
C ASN A 196 -6.36 -4.42 -6.87
N VAL A 197 -5.24 -4.12 -7.53
CA VAL A 197 -4.79 -4.85 -8.74
C VAL A 197 -4.11 -6.16 -8.35
N PHE A 198 -3.32 -6.13 -7.28
CA PHE A 198 -2.67 -7.31 -6.71
C PHE A 198 -2.72 -7.26 -5.18
N PRO A 199 -3.74 -7.87 -4.55
CA PRO A 199 -3.84 -7.94 -3.11
C PRO A 199 -2.85 -8.95 -2.52
N ILE A 200 -2.23 -8.59 -1.40
CA ILE A 200 -1.42 -9.47 -0.56
C ILE A 200 -1.97 -9.37 0.85
N GLU A 201 -2.56 -10.45 1.35
CA GLU A 201 -3.03 -10.53 2.73
C GLU A 201 -1.88 -10.98 3.64
N MET A 202 -1.62 -10.20 4.67
CA MET A 202 -0.70 -10.51 5.76
C MET A 202 -1.47 -11.22 6.88
N PRO A 203 -1.21 -12.52 7.11
CA PRO A 203 -1.76 -13.28 8.21
C PRO A 203 -1.49 -12.61 9.54
N ALA A 204 -2.49 -12.69 10.42
CA ALA A 204 -2.37 -12.18 11.77
C ALA A 204 -1.35 -13.00 12.59
N LEU A 205 -0.78 -12.40 13.63
CA LEU A 205 0.16 -13.11 14.52
C LEU A 205 -0.45 -14.37 15.14
N ARG A 206 -1.78 -14.37 15.38
CA ARG A 206 -2.53 -15.54 15.87
C ARG A 206 -2.54 -16.73 14.90
N GLU A 207 -2.40 -16.49 13.60
CA GLU A 207 -2.36 -17.51 12.54
C GLU A 207 -0.93 -17.99 12.27
N ARG A 208 0.06 -17.30 12.87
CA ARG A 208 1.49 -17.57 12.75
C ARG A 208 2.12 -17.85 14.11
N ARG A 209 1.44 -18.63 14.96
CA ARG A 209 1.94 -18.99 16.29
C ARG A 209 3.32 -19.68 16.25
N GLU A 210 3.61 -20.40 15.17
CA GLU A 210 4.91 -21.06 14.94
C GLU A 210 6.06 -20.05 14.74
N ASP A 211 5.76 -18.80 14.38
CA ASP A 211 6.74 -17.73 14.14
C ASP A 211 6.95 -16.82 15.37
N LEU A 212 6.18 -17.01 16.45
CA LEU A 212 6.33 -16.29 17.73
C LEU A 212 7.76 -16.33 18.31
N PRO A 213 8.49 -17.47 18.30
CA PRO A 213 9.84 -17.54 18.85
C PRO A 213 10.85 -16.66 18.10
N ALA A 214 10.69 -16.53 16.77
CA ALA A 214 11.55 -15.70 15.93
C ALA A 214 11.27 -14.20 16.11
N TRP A 215 10.02 -13.82 16.41
CA TRP A 215 9.58 -12.43 16.61
C TRP A 215 10.12 -11.82 17.92
N CYS A 216 10.16 -12.60 19.01
CA CYS A 216 10.78 -12.17 20.27
C CYS A 216 12.30 -11.98 20.16
N ALA A 217 12.97 -12.72 19.28
CA ALA A 217 14.42 -12.63 19.11
C ALA A 217 14.87 -11.43 18.26
N SER A 218 14.01 -10.91 17.37
CA SER A 218 14.35 -9.82 16.44
C SER A 218 13.84 -8.44 16.85
N SER A 219 13.04 -8.33 17.91
CA SER A 219 12.52 -7.04 18.40
C SER A 219 13.53 -6.39 19.36
N PRO A 220 14.13 -5.22 19.05
CA PRO A 220 15.08 -4.55 19.95
C PRO A 220 14.39 -3.85 21.14
N HIS A 221 13.10 -4.08 21.37
CA HIS A 221 12.34 -3.47 22.48
C HIS A 221 11.81 -4.59 23.38
N GLY A 222 12.74 -5.22 24.09
CA GLY A 222 12.44 -5.92 25.33
C GLY A 222 12.56 -4.93 26.48
N THR A 223 11.42 -4.37 26.90
CA THR A 223 11.03 -3.96 28.28
C THR A 223 9.71 -3.24 28.21
#